data_AF-A0A415C8L1-F1
#
_entry.id   AF-A0A415C8L1-F1
#
_cell.length_a   1.000
_cell.length_b   1.000
_cell.length_c   1.000
_cell.angle_alpha   90.00
_cell.angle_beta   90.00
_cell.angle_gamma   90.00
#
_symmetry.space_group_name_H-M   'P 1'
#
loop_
_entity.id
_entity.type
_entity.pdbx_description
1 polymer ?
#
loop_
_entity_poly.entity_id
_entity_poly.type
_entity_poly.pdbx_seq_one_letter_code
_entity_poly.pdbx_strand_id
1 'polypeptide(L)'
;MSDDSTLENQTNESDEAAIPKGTEPDSANDDADKAPWEKNGEEFSPEKAWNLIRNLRADNAKLKESDDAKAVKLREIEDANLSEKEKADRDLKEAREQLDAIRTQKAWAEAMAEHQCLTKEDFDLIGAGSPQEVREKAAKLAARLDAQAVSKTDSNHINPLLRADPTGGTDPTSKKTDDWMRSALAR
;
A
#
# COMPACT_ATOMS: atom_id res chain seq x y z
N MET A 1 -18.85 -29.15 -9.47
CA MET A 1 -19.31 -30.54 -9.29
C MET A 1 -18.63 -31.35 -10.37
N SER A 2 -17.77 -32.33 -10.14
CA SER A 2 -17.40 -33.09 -8.96
C SER A 2 -15.98 -33.61 -9.24
N ASP A 3 -15.10 -33.69 -8.25
CA ASP A 3 -14.01 -34.66 -8.29
C ASP A 3 -13.77 -35.19 -6.89
N ASP A 4 -13.98 -36.50 -6.80
CA ASP A 4 -13.92 -37.39 -5.66
C ASP A 4 -12.53 -38.03 -5.64
N SER A 5 -11.80 -37.89 -4.53
CA SER A 5 -10.68 -38.77 -4.17
C SER A 5 -10.34 -38.57 -2.70
N THR A 6 -11.15 -39.19 -1.85
CA THR A 6 -10.80 -39.43 -0.45
C THR A 6 -9.94 -40.70 -0.42
N LEU A 7 -8.63 -40.55 -0.25
CA LEU A 7 -7.74 -41.67 0.03
C LEU A 7 -7.65 -41.82 1.56
N GLU A 8 -8.47 -42.70 2.12
CA GLU A 8 -8.39 -43.05 3.54
C GLU A 8 -7.15 -43.90 3.82
N ASN A 9 -6.31 -43.38 4.70
CA ASN A 9 -5.16 -44.03 5.30
C ASN A 9 -5.63 -44.97 6.42
N GLN A 10 -5.83 -46.25 6.11
CA GLN A 10 -6.10 -47.27 7.13
C GLN A 10 -4.81 -48.02 7.46
N THR A 11 -4.19 -47.62 8.57
CA THR A 11 -3.16 -48.36 9.27
C THR A 11 -3.87 -49.40 10.14
N ASN A 12 -3.71 -50.68 9.81
CA ASN A 12 -4.25 -51.77 10.63
C ASN A 12 -3.14 -52.24 11.57
N GLU A 13 -3.29 -51.89 12.84
CA GLU A 13 -2.46 -52.39 13.95
C GLU A 13 -2.72 -53.89 14.17
N SER A 14 -1.67 -54.56 14.60
CA SER A 14 -1.58 -56.00 14.85
C SER A 14 -2.47 -56.43 16.01
N ASP A 15 -3.10 -57.60 15.88
CA ASP A 15 -3.68 -58.32 17.02
C ASP A 15 -3.24 -59.79 16.99
N GLU A 16 -3.04 -60.30 18.21
CA GLU A 16 -2.11 -61.35 18.56
C GLU A 16 -2.65 -62.78 18.46
N ALA A 17 -1.73 -63.68 18.13
CA ALA A 17 -1.72 -65.14 18.17
C ALA A 17 -2.93 -65.95 18.71
N ALA A 18 -3.38 -66.91 17.88
CA ALA A 18 -3.91 -68.20 18.34
C ALA A 18 -3.34 -69.34 17.48
N ILE A 19 -2.54 -70.22 18.11
CA ILE A 19 -1.94 -71.43 17.50
C ILE A 19 -2.91 -72.61 17.66
N PRO A 20 -3.08 -73.47 16.64
CA PRO A 20 -3.08 -74.90 16.91
C PRO A 20 -2.01 -75.64 16.09
N LYS A 21 -1.45 -76.63 16.77
CA LYS A 21 -0.25 -77.38 16.45
C LYS A 21 -0.53 -78.53 15.49
N GLY A 22 0.35 -78.69 14.49
CA GLY A 22 0.76 -79.98 13.93
C GLY A 22 0.10 -80.41 12.62
N THR A 23 0.87 -80.37 11.53
CA THR A 23 1.03 -81.42 10.50
C THR A 23 2.11 -80.93 9.53
N GLU A 24 3.33 -81.48 9.62
CA GLU A 24 4.15 -81.69 8.41
C GLU A 24 3.61 -83.00 7.77
N PRO A 25 3.55 -83.14 6.44
CA PRO A 25 4.64 -82.79 5.52
C PRO A 25 4.19 -82.12 4.21
N ASP A 26 5.04 -81.29 3.60
CA ASP A 26 5.46 -81.44 2.20
C ASP A 26 6.22 -80.20 1.71
N SER A 27 7.31 -80.48 1.03
CA SER A 27 8.20 -79.55 0.36
C SER A 27 7.47 -78.67 -0.66
N ALA A 28 7.05 -77.45 -0.28
CA ALA A 28 6.68 -76.40 -1.23
C ALA A 28 6.54 -75.04 -0.53
N ASN A 29 7.61 -74.48 0.05
CA ASN A 29 7.63 -73.07 0.48
C ASN A 29 9.05 -72.48 0.61
N ASP A 30 9.99 -72.91 -0.24
CA ASP A 30 11.33 -72.30 -0.27
C ASP A 30 11.35 -70.86 -0.80
N ASP A 31 10.23 -70.33 -1.32
CA ASP A 31 10.18 -68.98 -1.91
C ASP A 31 9.65 -67.89 -0.98
N ALA A 32 9.12 -68.25 0.20
CA ALA A 32 8.62 -67.28 1.18
C ALA A 32 9.76 -66.63 1.99
N ASP A 33 10.84 -67.39 2.25
CA ASP A 33 12.00 -66.95 3.03
C ASP A 33 13.19 -66.48 2.17
N LYS A 34 13.10 -66.59 0.84
CA LYS A 34 14.12 -66.07 -0.07
C LYS A 34 14.05 -64.57 -0.16
N ALA A 35 15.22 -63.96 -0.06
CA ALA A 35 15.34 -62.53 -0.17
C ALA A 35 14.89 -62.04 -1.57
N PRO A 36 14.36 -60.82 -1.69
CA PRO A 36 13.72 -60.35 -2.93
C PRO A 36 14.62 -60.37 -4.18
N TRP A 37 15.95 -60.38 -4.03
CA TRP A 37 16.90 -60.53 -5.14
C TRP A 37 17.04 -61.99 -5.63
N GLU A 38 16.88 -62.98 -4.75
CA GLU A 38 16.88 -64.41 -5.09
C GLU A 38 15.62 -64.81 -5.86
N LYS A 39 14.51 -64.08 -5.69
CA LYS A 39 13.26 -64.26 -6.46
C LYS A 39 13.41 -63.95 -7.95
N ASN A 40 14.36 -63.09 -8.31
CA ASN A 40 14.66 -62.73 -9.70
C ASN A 40 15.75 -63.61 -10.33
N GLY A 41 16.22 -64.64 -9.61
CA GLY A 41 17.31 -65.51 -10.05
C GLY A 41 18.70 -64.87 -10.05
N GLU A 42 18.85 -63.69 -9.43
CA GLU A 42 20.14 -63.01 -9.29
C GLU A 42 20.77 -63.32 -7.92
N GLU A 43 22.00 -63.83 -7.93
CA GLU A 43 22.77 -64.04 -6.72
C GLU A 43 23.28 -62.71 -6.16
N PHE A 44 23.14 -62.52 -4.84
CA PHE A 44 23.53 -61.28 -4.18
C PHE A 44 25.03 -61.03 -4.33
N SER A 45 25.39 -59.91 -4.98
CA SER A 45 26.77 -59.45 -5.09
C SER A 45 26.98 -58.22 -4.20
N PRO A 46 27.70 -58.35 -3.07
CA PRO A 46 28.02 -57.22 -2.19
C PRO A 46 28.72 -56.07 -2.92
N GLU A 47 29.60 -56.38 -3.87
CA GLU A 47 30.35 -55.39 -4.64
C GLU A 47 29.44 -54.55 -5.56
N LYS A 48 28.48 -55.20 -6.25
CA LYS A 48 27.51 -54.49 -7.09
C LYS A 48 26.62 -53.56 -6.26
N ALA A 49 26.13 -54.04 -5.11
CA ALA A 49 25.32 -53.24 -4.20
C ALA A 49 26.09 -52.03 -3.65
N TRP A 50 27.35 -52.21 -3.26
CA TRP A 50 28.20 -51.11 -2.79
C TRP A 50 28.52 -50.08 -3.88
N ASN A 51 28.81 -50.53 -5.10
CA ASN A 51 29.04 -49.63 -6.22
C ASN A 51 27.79 -48.81 -6.56
N LEU A 52 26.60 -49.43 -6.51
CA LEU A 52 25.33 -48.72 -6.69
C LEU A 52 25.11 -47.66 -5.60
N ILE A 53 25.31 -48.01 -4.33
CA ILE A 53 25.20 -47.06 -3.21
C ILE A 53 26.17 -45.89 -3.39
N ARG A 54 27.40 -46.17 -3.81
CA ARG A 54 28.40 -45.13 -4.08
C ARG A 54 27.95 -44.17 -5.17
N ASN A 55 27.44 -44.70 -6.29
CA ASN A 55 26.94 -43.90 -7.40
C ASN A 55 25.72 -43.08 -6.97
N LEU A 56 24.76 -43.68 -6.28
CA LEU A 56 23.57 -42.99 -5.77
C LEU A 56 23.90 -41.90 -4.75
N ARG A 57 24.95 -42.07 -3.93
CA ARG A 57 25.44 -41.01 -3.06
C ARG A 57 26.07 -39.86 -3.86
N ALA A 58 26.87 -40.18 -4.87
CA ALA A 58 27.46 -39.17 -5.74
C ALA A 58 26.39 -38.39 -6.52
N ASP A 59 25.37 -39.06 -7.02
CA ASP A 59 24.28 -38.43 -7.75
C ASP A 59 23.37 -37.61 -6.82
N ASN A 60 23.09 -38.09 -5.60
CA ASN A 60 22.41 -37.28 -4.59
C ASN A 60 23.20 -36.02 -4.21
N ALA A 61 24.52 -36.11 -4.08
CA ALA A 61 25.36 -34.95 -3.81
C ALA A 61 25.25 -33.91 -4.94
N LYS A 62 25.36 -34.35 -6.20
CA LYS A 62 25.20 -33.49 -7.38
C LYS A 62 23.80 -32.88 -7.47
N LEU A 63 22.75 -33.65 -7.16
CA LEU A 63 21.37 -33.16 -7.16
C LEU A 63 21.20 -32.05 -6.12
N LYS A 64 21.68 -32.26 -4.90
CA LYS A 64 21.66 -31.24 -3.85
C LYS A 64 22.41 -29.97 -4.26
N GLU A 65 23.63 -30.09 -4.77
CA GLU A 65 24.39 -28.95 -5.28
C GLU A 65 23.62 -28.21 -6.39
N SER A 66 22.95 -28.94 -7.29
CA SER A 66 22.17 -28.35 -8.38
C SER A 66 20.93 -27.62 -7.87
N ASP A 67 20.29 -28.14 -6.83
CA ASP A 67 19.08 -27.54 -6.25
C ASP A 67 19.42 -26.32 -5.39
N ASP A 68 20.51 -26.37 -4.61
CA ASP A 68 21.06 -25.22 -3.91
C ASP A 68 21.42 -24.09 -4.90
N ALA A 69 22.05 -24.43 -6.03
CA ALA A 69 22.38 -23.45 -7.08
C ALA A 69 21.13 -22.84 -7.75
N LYS A 70 20.05 -23.61 -7.92
CA LYS A 70 18.78 -23.08 -8.44
C LYS A 70 18.10 -22.19 -7.41
N ALA A 71 18.10 -22.58 -6.13
CA ALA A 71 17.52 -21.78 -5.05
C ALA A 71 18.19 -20.40 -4.95
N VAL A 72 19.52 -20.34 -5.07
CA VAL A 72 20.25 -19.06 -5.12
C VAL A 72 19.82 -18.20 -6.31
N LYS A 73 19.75 -18.78 -7.51
CA LYS A 73 19.32 -18.05 -8.72
C LYS A 73 17.88 -17.56 -8.64
N LEU A 74 16.97 -18.35 -8.08
CA LEU A 74 15.58 -17.93 -7.88
C LEU A 74 15.50 -16.72 -6.96
N ARG A 75 16.26 -16.73 -5.86
CA ARG A 75 16.35 -15.59 -4.95
C ARG A 75 16.91 -14.34 -5.63
N GLU A 76 17.99 -14.49 -6.41
CA GLU A 76 18.57 -13.37 -7.18
C GLU A 76 17.57 -12.77 -8.18
N ILE A 77 16.78 -13.61 -8.85
CA ILE A 77 15.74 -13.16 -9.79
C ILE A 77 14.59 -12.47 -9.04
N GLU A 78 14.17 -13.00 -7.89
CA GLU A 78 13.13 -12.38 -7.06
C GLU A 78 13.58 -11.00 -6.56
N ASP A 79 14.80 -10.89 -6.05
CA ASP A 79 15.38 -9.62 -5.59
C ASP A 79 15.52 -8.61 -6.75
N ALA A 80 15.98 -9.06 -7.92
CA ALA A 80 16.06 -8.22 -9.12
C ALA A 80 14.68 -7.74 -9.58
N ASN A 81 13.68 -8.61 -9.58
CA ASN A 81 12.31 -8.30 -9.99
C ASN A 81 11.63 -7.35 -8.99
N LEU A 82 11.88 -7.51 -7.69
CA LEU A 82 11.44 -6.55 -6.68
C LEU A 82 12.01 -5.16 -6.94
N SER A 83 13.32 -5.06 -7.19
CA SER A 83 13.99 -3.80 -7.53
C SER A 83 13.44 -3.16 -8.80
N GLU A 84 13.20 -3.94 -9.86
CA GLU A 84 12.60 -3.45 -11.11
C GLU A 84 11.17 -2.96 -10.92
N LYS A 85 10.33 -3.67 -10.15
CA LYS A 85 8.97 -3.25 -9.84
C LYS A 85 8.94 -1.98 -9.01
N GLU A 86 9.77 -1.88 -7.96
CA GLU A 86 9.88 -0.66 -7.14
C GLU A 86 10.30 0.54 -7.98
N LYS A 87 11.20 0.34 -8.95
CA LYS A 87 11.58 1.38 -9.91
C LYS A 87 10.42 1.76 -10.81
N ALA A 88 9.72 0.78 -11.39
CA ALA A 88 8.55 1.04 -12.24
C ALA A 88 7.44 1.78 -11.47
N ASP A 89 7.20 1.43 -10.21
CA ASP A 89 6.20 2.08 -9.36
C ASP A 89 6.60 3.53 -9.02
N ARG A 90 7.88 3.78 -8.77
CA ARG A 90 8.41 5.15 -8.60
C ARG A 90 8.20 5.95 -9.88
N ASP A 91 8.62 5.42 -11.02
CA ASP A 91 8.50 6.10 -12.32
C ASP A 91 7.03 6.37 -12.67
N LEU A 92 6.12 5.42 -12.39
CA LEU A 92 4.68 5.61 -12.56
C LEU A 92 4.12 6.69 -11.65
N LYS A 93 4.59 6.77 -10.40
CA LYS A 93 4.18 7.83 -9.48
C LYS A 93 4.65 9.20 -9.96
N GLU A 94 5.92 9.33 -10.35
CA GLU A 94 6.47 10.57 -10.90
C GLU A 94 5.73 11.01 -12.17
N ALA A 95 5.42 10.07 -13.07
CA ALA A 95 4.65 10.36 -14.27
C ALA A 95 3.22 10.83 -13.95
N ARG A 96 2.56 10.24 -12.94
CA ARG A 96 1.24 10.68 -12.48
C ARG A 96 1.29 12.09 -11.89
N GLU A 97 2.28 12.37 -11.06
CA GLU A 97 2.47 13.70 -10.46
C GLU A 97 2.72 14.78 -11.53
N GLN A 98 3.54 14.49 -12.54
CA GLN A 98 3.76 15.38 -13.68
C GLN A 98 2.46 15.61 -14.47
N LEU A 99 1.68 14.56 -14.70
CA LEU A 99 0.40 14.65 -15.42
C LEU A 99 -0.58 15.54 -14.64
N ASP A 100 -0.69 15.37 -13.33
CA ASP A 100 -1.58 16.17 -12.50
C ASP A 100 -1.11 17.63 -12.40
N ALA A 101 0.20 17.89 -12.36
CA ALA A 101 0.76 19.24 -12.49
C ALA A 101 0.39 19.90 -13.83
N ILE A 102 0.47 19.16 -14.95
CA ILE A 102 0.06 19.68 -16.26
C ILE A 102 -1.46 19.94 -16.31
N ARG A 103 -2.27 19.06 -15.72
CA ARG A 103 -3.73 19.22 -15.67
C ARG A 103 -4.14 20.46 -14.88
N THR A 104 -3.50 20.72 -13.75
CA THR A 104 -3.77 21.93 -12.94
C THR A 104 -3.35 23.20 -13.67
N GLN A 105 -2.17 23.22 -14.31
CA GLN A 105 -1.73 24.34 -15.14
C GLN A 105 -2.67 24.59 -16.32
N LYS A 106 -3.16 23.53 -16.99
CA LYS A 106 -4.13 23.66 -18.07
C LYS A 106 -5.45 24.25 -17.57
N ALA A 107 -5.99 23.75 -16.47
CA ALA A 107 -7.22 24.28 -15.88
C ALA A 107 -7.07 25.75 -15.46
N TRP A 108 -5.91 26.13 -14.96
CA TRP A 108 -5.58 27.51 -14.66
C TRP A 108 -5.51 28.40 -15.91
N ALA A 109 -4.85 27.92 -16.97
CA ALA A 109 -4.78 28.64 -18.24
C ALA A 109 -6.17 28.84 -18.86
N GLU A 110 -7.04 27.84 -18.78
CA GLU A 110 -8.45 27.94 -19.19
C GLU A 110 -9.20 28.98 -18.34
N ALA A 111 -9.04 28.96 -17.01
CA ALA A 111 -9.70 29.94 -16.13
C ALA A 111 -9.22 31.38 -16.37
N MET A 112 -7.93 31.60 -16.65
CA MET A 112 -7.41 32.92 -17.05
C MET A 112 -7.97 33.37 -18.41
N ALA A 113 -8.21 32.45 -19.33
CA ALA A 113 -8.83 32.78 -20.62
C ALA A 113 -10.31 33.17 -20.46
N GLU A 114 -11.03 32.53 -19.54
CA GLU A 114 -12.43 32.85 -19.21
C GLU A 114 -12.56 34.16 -18.40
N HIS A 115 -11.64 34.40 -17.46
CA HIS A 115 -11.67 35.54 -16.56
C HIS A 115 -10.43 36.42 -16.73
N GLN A 116 -10.53 37.45 -17.57
CA GLN A 116 -9.44 38.38 -17.88
C GLN A 116 -8.95 39.21 -16.66
N CYS A 117 -9.72 39.23 -15.57
CA CYS A 117 -9.35 39.89 -14.32
C CYS A 117 -8.36 39.08 -13.45
N LEU A 118 -8.14 37.80 -13.78
CA LEU A 118 -7.17 36.94 -13.09
C LEU A 118 -5.76 37.17 -13.63
N THR A 119 -4.80 37.26 -12.72
CA THR A 119 -3.37 37.41 -12.99
C THR A 119 -2.59 36.18 -12.54
N LYS A 120 -1.34 36.03 -12.98
CA LYS A 120 -0.49 34.89 -12.56
C LYS A 120 -0.30 34.80 -11.05
N GLU A 121 -0.31 35.93 -10.33
CA GLU A 121 -0.17 35.98 -8.87
C GLU A 121 -1.39 35.36 -8.15
N ASP A 122 -2.56 35.37 -8.80
CA ASP A 122 -3.77 34.76 -8.26
C ASP A 122 -3.71 33.22 -8.27
N PHE A 123 -2.83 32.62 -9.07
CA PHE A 123 -2.59 31.17 -9.05
C PHE A 123 -2.05 30.71 -7.71
N ASP A 124 -1.10 31.46 -7.15
CA ASP A 124 -0.47 31.14 -5.86
C ASP A 124 -1.47 31.20 -4.70
N LEU A 125 -2.52 32.02 -4.83
CA LEU A 125 -3.61 32.14 -3.84
C LEU A 125 -4.61 30.97 -3.91
N ILE A 126 -4.81 30.37 -5.09
CA ILE A 126 -5.74 29.25 -5.30
C ILE A 126 -5.10 27.92 -4.89
N GLY A 127 -3.79 27.80 -5.14
CA GLY A 127 -2.97 26.64 -4.80
C GLY A 127 -3.26 25.41 -5.65
N ALA A 128 -2.60 24.30 -5.31
CA ALA A 128 -2.82 23.00 -5.94
C ALA A 128 -4.19 22.41 -5.53
N GLY A 129 -4.85 21.73 -6.47
CA GLY A 129 -6.14 21.07 -6.27
C GLY A 129 -6.53 20.28 -7.51
N SER A 130 -7.69 19.63 -7.50
CA SER A 130 -8.19 19.01 -8.73
C SER A 130 -8.45 20.07 -9.82
N PRO A 131 -8.38 19.73 -11.11
CA PRO A 131 -8.65 20.69 -12.20
C PRO A 131 -10.00 21.41 -12.04
N GLN A 132 -11.02 20.71 -11.56
CA GLN A 132 -12.34 21.26 -11.24
C GLN A 132 -12.27 22.26 -10.09
N GLU A 133 -11.60 21.91 -8.98
CA GLU A 133 -11.44 22.81 -7.84
C GLU A 133 -10.67 24.08 -8.22
N VAL A 134 -9.65 23.98 -9.08
CA VAL A 134 -8.90 25.14 -9.58
C VAL A 134 -9.82 26.07 -10.36
N ARG A 135 -10.65 25.54 -11.27
CA ARG A 135 -11.61 26.35 -12.03
C ARG A 135 -12.66 27.01 -11.13
N GLU A 136 -13.23 26.28 -10.18
CA GLU A 136 -14.23 26.83 -9.25
C GLU A 136 -13.66 27.92 -8.34
N LYS A 137 -12.45 27.71 -7.80
CA LYS A 137 -11.78 28.71 -6.97
C LYS A 137 -11.41 29.95 -7.79
N ALA A 138 -10.94 29.76 -9.03
CA ALA A 138 -10.66 30.85 -9.95
C ALA A 138 -11.92 31.68 -10.26
N ALA A 139 -13.05 31.03 -10.55
CA ALA A 139 -14.32 31.70 -10.79
C ALA A 139 -14.81 32.49 -9.56
N LYS A 140 -14.69 31.91 -8.36
CA LYS A 140 -15.02 32.61 -7.09
C LYS A 140 -14.13 33.82 -6.86
N LEU A 141 -12.84 33.72 -7.17
CA LEU A 141 -11.90 34.84 -7.03
C LEU A 141 -12.20 35.95 -8.04
N ALA A 142 -12.44 35.60 -9.30
CA ALA A 142 -12.85 36.52 -10.35
C ALA A 142 -14.11 37.30 -9.94
N ALA A 143 -15.16 36.60 -9.49
CA ALA A 143 -16.39 37.23 -9.01
C ALA A 143 -16.15 38.20 -7.83
N ARG A 144 -15.21 37.88 -6.93
CA ARG A 144 -14.85 38.76 -5.81
C ARG A 144 -14.11 40.01 -6.29
N LEU A 145 -13.20 39.87 -7.25
CA LEU A 145 -12.47 41.00 -7.84
C LEU A 145 -13.44 41.95 -8.56
N ASP A 146 -14.38 41.40 -9.33
CA ASP A 146 -15.41 42.18 -10.02
C ASP A 146 -16.32 42.90 -9.03
N ALA A 147 -16.80 42.22 -7.99
CA ALA A 147 -17.62 42.84 -6.94
C ALA A 147 -16.84 43.95 -6.18
N GLN A 148 -15.55 43.74 -5.93
CA GLN A 148 -14.70 44.75 -5.29
C GLN A 148 -14.49 45.96 -6.20
N ALA A 149 -14.32 45.76 -7.52
CA ALA A 149 -14.23 46.84 -8.49
C ALA A 149 -15.50 47.70 -8.52
N VAL A 150 -16.69 47.08 -8.48
CA VAL A 150 -17.97 47.80 -8.39
C VAL A 150 -18.07 48.59 -7.08
N SER A 151 -17.76 47.96 -5.92
CA SER A 151 -17.85 48.63 -4.61
C SER A 151 -16.91 49.84 -4.46
N LYS A 152 -15.70 49.78 -5.03
CA LYS A 152 -14.75 50.91 -5.02
C LYS A 152 -15.27 52.07 -5.86
N THR A 153 -15.89 51.75 -6.98
CA THR A 153 -16.57 52.75 -7.81
C THR A 153 -17.64 53.41 -6.97
N ASP A 154 -18.50 52.65 -6.28
CA ASP A 154 -19.60 53.16 -5.44
C ASP A 154 -19.17 53.96 -4.20
N SER A 155 -18.02 53.63 -3.61
CA SER A 155 -17.49 54.37 -2.46
C SER A 155 -16.93 55.76 -2.80
N ASN A 156 -16.61 56.03 -4.08
CA ASN A 156 -16.14 57.34 -4.52
C ASN A 156 -17.27 58.39 -4.62
N HIS A 157 -18.54 57.97 -4.50
CA HIS A 157 -19.72 58.85 -4.52
C HIS A 157 -20.12 59.35 -3.13
N ILE A 158 -19.50 58.82 -2.07
CA ILE A 158 -19.87 59.16 -0.69
C ILE A 158 -19.28 60.54 -0.41
N ASN A 159 -20.18 61.54 -0.40
CA ASN A 159 -19.89 62.91 -0.01
C ASN A 159 -19.08 62.91 1.31
N PRO A 160 -17.87 63.51 1.38
CA PRO A 160 -17.01 63.43 2.57
C PRO A 160 -17.65 64.05 3.82
N LEU A 161 -18.71 64.84 3.65
CA LEU A 161 -19.53 65.43 4.73
C LEU A 161 -20.48 64.43 5.42
N LEU A 162 -20.67 63.24 4.86
CA LEU A 162 -21.53 62.18 5.43
C LEU A 162 -20.72 61.06 6.09
N ARG A 163 -19.40 61.21 6.21
CA ARG A 163 -18.58 60.32 7.03
C ARG A 163 -18.96 60.59 8.47
N ALA A 164 -19.86 59.78 9.02
CA ALA A 164 -20.24 59.83 10.42
C ALA A 164 -18.96 59.89 11.27
N ASP A 165 -18.79 60.97 12.04
CA ASP A 165 -17.75 61.05 13.05
C ASP A 165 -17.91 59.81 13.94
N PRO A 166 -16.94 58.87 13.96
CA PRO A 166 -17.00 57.79 14.91
C PRO A 166 -16.84 58.42 16.28
N THR A 167 -17.94 58.54 17.02
CA THR A 167 -17.95 58.83 18.45
C THR A 167 -17.40 57.60 19.17
N GLY A 168 -16.09 57.39 19.01
CA GLY A 168 -15.33 56.35 19.65
C GLY A 168 -15.10 56.68 21.12
N GLY A 169 -15.42 55.72 21.98
CA GLY A 169 -14.78 55.52 23.28
C GLY A 169 -14.94 56.64 24.30
N THR A 170 -15.93 56.54 25.17
CA THR A 170 -15.82 57.11 26.52
C THR A 170 -14.56 56.55 27.18
N ASP A 171 -13.57 57.40 27.40
CA ASP A 171 -12.38 57.10 28.18
C ASP A 171 -12.79 56.60 29.58
N PRO A 172 -12.50 55.33 29.95
CA PRO A 172 -12.87 54.75 31.23
C PRO A 172 -12.10 55.37 32.42
N THR A 173 -11.16 56.29 32.17
CA THR A 173 -10.44 57.02 33.21
C THR A 173 -11.07 58.36 33.59
N SER A 174 -12.10 58.83 32.86
CA SER A 174 -12.81 60.07 33.17
C SER A 174 -13.81 59.90 34.33
N LYS A 175 -13.31 59.68 35.54
CA LYS A 175 -14.13 59.65 36.75
C LYS A 175 -14.56 61.07 37.14
N LYS A 176 -15.71 61.54 36.65
CA LYS A 176 -16.51 62.54 37.39
C LYS A 176 -17.07 61.85 38.63
N THR A 177 -16.30 61.87 39.70
CA THR A 177 -16.77 61.45 41.02
C THR A 177 -17.36 62.67 41.69
N ASP A 178 -18.69 62.75 41.75
CA ASP A 178 -19.37 63.65 42.66
C ASP A 178 -19.08 63.16 44.09
N ASP A 179 -18.15 63.84 44.74
CA ASP A 179 -17.65 63.50 46.07
C ASP A 179 -18.70 63.88 47.13
N TRP A 180 -19.61 62.93 47.41
CA TRP A 180 -20.72 63.08 48.36
C TRP A 180 -20.28 63.50 49.78
N MET A 181 -19.02 63.23 50.15
CA MET A 181 -18.46 63.70 51.42
C MET A 181 -18.27 65.21 51.46
N ARG A 182 -17.97 65.87 50.33
CA ARG A 182 -17.89 67.34 50.25
C ARG A 182 -19.26 68.01 50.23
N SER A 183 -20.31 67.33 49.72
CA SER A 183 -21.66 67.89 49.74
C SER A 183 -22.33 67.79 51.11
N ALA A 184 -21.96 66.80 51.93
CA ALA A 184 -22.50 66.61 53.28
C ALA A 184 -21.91 67.57 54.33
N LEU A 185 -20.69 68.07 54.12
CA LEU A 185 -20.02 69.03 55.03
C LEU A 185 -20.38 70.49 54.76
N ALA A 186 -21.14 70.80 53.72
CA ALA A 186 -21.49 72.17 53.33
C ALA A 186 -22.88 72.63 53.84
N ARG A 187 -23.39 72.04 54.93
CA ARG A 187 -24.61 72.48 55.62
C ARG A 187 -24.32 73.02 57.01
#